data_AF-A0A511NID1-F1
#
_entry.id   AF-A0A511NID1-F1
#
_cell.length_a   1.000
_cell.length_b   1.000
_cell.length_c   1.000
_cell.angle_alpha   90.00
_cell.angle_beta   90.00
_cell.angle_gamma   90.00
#
_symmetry.space_group_name_H-M   'P 1'
#
loop_
_entity.id
_entity.type
_entity.pdbx_description
1 polymer ?
#
loop_
_entity_poly.entity_id
_entity_poly.type
_entity_poly.pdbx_seq_one_letter_code
_entity_poly.pdbx_strand_id
1 'polypeptide(L)'
;MSTFVFSQVGIGTGTPQSSLDVNGNIMLRKELKVGGSKTTDGNAGNYNDILVSQGDGNAPLWKNAKVGFYEDGEYRTTSSFINTSENGLLFDTNSNDGIATSSLGELLVTTSSKWKELSSDLSAKFTVDDPKNKVNIMFQTGVESGNTGTSANQNIKFMCGIFIDNVLVALRADQIDGIPGKGASNQSIYTLNYTVNDVTTGEHTLKVGCRRISTSGTNVDLVIGRALNASAVTNNFMLQSVLKFDVSELVKVTR
;
A
#
# COMPACT_ATOMS: atom_id res chain seq x y z
N MET A 1 -19.50 38.50 -60.50
CA MET A 1 -18.88 37.46 -59.65
C MET A 1 -19.43 37.62 -58.25
N SER A 2 -20.10 36.60 -57.71
CA SER A 2 -20.54 36.61 -56.32
C SER A 2 -19.42 36.01 -55.47
N THR A 3 -18.76 36.83 -54.65
CA THR A 3 -17.78 36.39 -53.66
C THR A 3 -18.52 35.87 -52.44
N PHE A 4 -18.46 34.56 -52.20
CA PHE A 4 -18.90 33.97 -50.94
C PHE A 4 -17.88 34.32 -49.86
N VAL A 5 -18.26 35.18 -48.92
CA VAL A 5 -17.44 35.48 -47.73
C VAL A 5 -17.91 34.55 -46.62
N PHE A 6 -17.05 33.62 -46.19
CA PHE A 6 -17.30 32.88 -44.96
C PHE A 6 -17.15 33.86 -43.78
N SER A 7 -18.24 34.17 -43.09
CA SER A 7 -18.18 34.98 -41.87
C SER A 7 -17.65 34.11 -40.73
N GLN A 8 -16.34 34.17 -40.50
CA GLN A 8 -15.76 33.74 -39.23
C GLN A 8 -16.05 34.80 -38.17
N VAL A 9 -16.40 34.38 -36.96
CA VAL A 9 -16.66 35.28 -35.84
C VAL A 9 -15.43 35.31 -34.95
N GLY A 10 -14.69 36.43 -34.98
CA GLY A 10 -13.61 36.72 -34.03
C GLY A 10 -14.10 37.63 -32.91
N ILE A 11 -13.95 37.19 -31.66
CA ILE A 11 -14.17 38.03 -30.48
C ILE A 11 -12.80 38.32 -29.86
N GLY A 12 -12.38 39.58 -29.87
CA GLY A 12 -11.04 39.98 -29.36
C GLY A 12 -9.88 39.66 -30.31
N THR A 13 -10.16 39.27 -31.56
CA THR A 13 -9.14 39.02 -32.59
C THR A 13 -9.64 39.42 -33.99
N GLY A 14 -8.79 40.04 -34.79
CA GLY A 14 -9.05 40.37 -36.20
C GLY A 14 -8.67 39.26 -37.18
N THR A 15 -8.02 38.21 -36.70
CA THR A 15 -7.55 37.07 -37.51
C THR A 15 -7.98 35.73 -36.88
N PRO A 16 -9.28 35.39 -36.94
CA PRO A 16 -9.81 34.17 -36.34
C PRO A 16 -9.12 32.91 -36.90
N GLN A 17 -8.80 31.95 -36.04
CA GLN A 17 -8.23 30.66 -36.44
C GLN A 17 -9.28 29.56 -36.59
N SER A 18 -10.54 29.85 -36.25
CA SER A 18 -11.66 28.92 -36.41
C SER A 18 -12.95 29.68 -36.73
N SER A 19 -14.07 28.94 -36.93
CA SER A 19 -15.37 29.57 -37.25
C SER A 19 -15.87 30.50 -36.15
N LEU A 20 -15.56 30.18 -34.89
CA LEU A 20 -15.77 31.03 -33.72
C LEU A 20 -14.48 31.02 -32.89
N ASP A 21 -13.76 32.14 -32.89
CA ASP A 21 -12.53 32.29 -32.14
C ASP A 21 -12.68 33.40 -31.09
N VAL A 22 -12.49 33.04 -29.83
CA VAL A 22 -12.59 33.96 -28.70
C VAL A 22 -11.21 34.10 -28.07
N ASN A 23 -10.57 35.24 -28.33
CA ASN A 23 -9.33 35.62 -27.68
C ASN A 23 -9.63 36.45 -26.42
N GLY A 24 -10.16 35.77 -25.40
CA GLY A 24 -10.58 36.37 -24.14
C GLY A 24 -11.34 35.41 -23.24
N ASN A 25 -11.92 35.93 -22.16
CA ASN A 25 -12.68 35.12 -21.21
C ASN A 25 -14.08 34.81 -21.75
N ILE A 26 -14.52 33.56 -21.59
CA ILE A 26 -15.88 33.12 -21.90
C ILE A 26 -16.64 32.93 -20.59
N MET A 27 -17.80 33.57 -20.45
CA MET A 27 -18.76 33.31 -19.37
C MET A 27 -20.04 32.72 -19.96
N LEU A 28 -20.37 31.49 -19.56
CA LEU A 28 -21.62 30.83 -19.93
C LEU A 28 -22.64 31.05 -18.82
N ARG A 29 -23.86 31.48 -19.17
CA ARG A 29 -24.96 31.64 -18.19
C ARG A 29 -25.67 30.32 -17.87
N LYS A 30 -25.43 29.29 -18.67
CA LYS A 30 -26.03 27.97 -18.64
C LYS A 30 -24.95 26.92 -18.92
N GLU A 31 -25.34 25.69 -19.23
CA GLU A 31 -24.47 24.60 -19.61
C GLU A 31 -23.72 24.81 -20.96
N LEU A 32 -22.55 24.19 -21.08
CA LEU A 32 -21.88 23.96 -22.36
C LEU A 32 -22.43 22.69 -22.99
N LYS A 33 -23.10 22.80 -24.14
CA LYS A 33 -23.58 21.65 -24.91
C LYS A 33 -22.69 21.39 -26.12
N VAL A 34 -22.30 20.14 -26.35
CA VAL A 34 -21.41 19.73 -27.44
C VAL A 34 -22.02 18.60 -28.28
N GLY A 35 -21.54 18.43 -29.52
CA GLY A 35 -22.04 17.38 -30.43
C GLY A 35 -23.43 17.63 -31.03
N GLY A 36 -23.96 18.84 -30.90
CA GLY A 36 -25.22 19.25 -31.52
C GLY A 36 -25.10 19.54 -33.01
N SER A 37 -26.23 19.83 -33.65
CA SER A 37 -26.33 20.26 -35.05
C SER A 37 -27.00 21.63 -35.15
N LYS A 38 -27.22 22.14 -36.38
CA LYS A 38 -27.99 23.38 -36.59
C LYS A 38 -29.44 23.31 -36.07
N THR A 39 -30.00 22.12 -35.95
CA THR A 39 -31.42 21.90 -35.61
C THR A 39 -31.60 21.04 -34.36
N THR A 40 -30.52 20.60 -33.72
CA THR A 40 -30.57 19.69 -32.56
C THR A 40 -29.57 20.16 -31.52
N ASP A 41 -30.06 20.36 -30.30
CA ASP A 41 -29.21 20.67 -29.15
C ASP A 41 -28.14 19.58 -28.94
N GLY A 42 -26.96 20.01 -28.50
CA GLY A 42 -25.91 19.09 -28.05
C GLY A 42 -26.19 18.49 -26.67
N ASN A 43 -25.26 17.66 -26.20
CA ASN A 43 -25.32 17.06 -24.86
C ASN A 43 -24.59 17.96 -23.85
N ALA A 44 -25.22 18.20 -22.69
CA ALA A 44 -24.68 18.98 -21.58
C ALA A 44 -23.72 18.20 -20.66
N GLY A 45 -23.63 16.88 -20.84
CA GLY A 45 -22.95 15.98 -19.91
C GLY A 45 -23.76 15.72 -18.65
N ASN A 46 -23.29 14.76 -17.86
CA ASN A 46 -23.78 14.51 -16.51
C ASN A 46 -22.75 14.99 -15.47
N TYR A 47 -23.13 14.95 -14.20
CA TYR A 47 -22.20 15.16 -13.09
C TYR A 47 -21.02 14.19 -13.18
N ASN A 48 -19.80 14.70 -13.00
CA ASN A 48 -18.52 13.99 -13.13
C ASN A 48 -18.14 13.48 -14.53
N ASP A 49 -18.84 13.90 -15.59
CA ASP A 49 -18.35 13.69 -16.95
C ASP A 49 -17.19 14.66 -17.26
N ILE A 50 -16.19 14.16 -17.99
CA ILE A 50 -15.10 14.95 -18.55
C ILE A 50 -15.33 15.21 -20.03
N LEU A 51 -14.95 16.42 -20.48
CA LEU A 51 -14.99 16.76 -21.89
C LEU A 51 -13.71 16.24 -22.57
N VAL A 52 -13.86 15.34 -23.53
CA VAL A 52 -12.74 14.69 -24.21
C VAL A 52 -12.73 15.07 -25.69
N SER A 53 -11.58 15.57 -26.18
CA SER A 53 -11.36 15.79 -27.61
C SER A 53 -11.50 14.48 -28.39
N GLN A 54 -12.14 14.54 -29.56
CA GLN A 54 -12.30 13.39 -30.47
C GLN A 54 -11.36 13.47 -31.69
N GLY A 55 -10.36 14.36 -31.64
CA GLY A 55 -9.50 14.66 -32.79
C GLY A 55 -10.15 15.63 -33.77
N ASP A 56 -9.41 15.99 -34.82
CA ASP A 56 -9.85 16.99 -35.81
C ASP A 56 -11.14 16.58 -36.54
N GLY A 57 -11.98 17.56 -36.84
CA GLY A 57 -13.28 17.37 -37.49
C GLY A 57 -14.38 16.73 -36.64
N ASN A 58 -14.09 16.27 -35.42
CA ASN A 58 -15.07 15.66 -34.53
C ASN A 58 -15.41 16.58 -33.36
N ALA A 59 -16.69 16.71 -33.02
CA ALA A 59 -17.10 17.44 -31.83
C ALA A 59 -16.57 16.74 -30.56
N PRO A 60 -16.13 17.49 -29.54
CA PRO A 60 -15.75 16.89 -28.26
C PRO A 60 -16.94 16.19 -27.62
N LEU A 61 -16.67 15.17 -26.82
CA LEU A 61 -17.69 14.30 -26.24
C LEU A 61 -17.55 14.27 -24.71
N TRP A 62 -18.68 14.36 -24.01
CA TRP A 62 -18.75 14.07 -22.58
C TRP A 62 -18.56 12.57 -22.34
N LYS A 63 -17.56 12.22 -21.52
CA LYS A 63 -17.31 10.84 -21.12
C LYS A 63 -17.29 10.73 -19.61
N ASN A 64 -17.90 9.66 -19.10
CA ASN A 64 -17.84 9.34 -17.68
C ASN A 64 -16.39 9.00 -17.27
N ALA A 65 -15.88 9.68 -16.24
CA ALA A 65 -14.59 9.35 -15.67
C ALA A 65 -14.71 8.06 -14.84
N LYS A 66 -13.98 7.01 -15.24
CA LYS A 66 -13.93 5.74 -14.49
C LYS A 66 -13.18 5.85 -13.16
N VAL A 67 -12.40 6.92 -13.00
CA VAL A 67 -11.73 7.28 -11.75
C VAL A 67 -12.47 8.48 -11.18
N GLY A 68 -12.89 8.39 -9.92
CA GLY A 68 -13.44 9.54 -9.21
C GLY A 68 -12.40 10.67 -9.18
N PHE A 69 -12.87 11.90 -9.30
CA PHE A 69 -12.04 13.04 -8.93
C PHE A 69 -11.91 13.04 -7.42
N TYR A 70 -10.70 13.31 -6.95
CA TYR A 70 -10.47 13.55 -5.54
C TYR A 70 -10.67 15.04 -5.29
N GLU A 71 -11.44 15.35 -4.26
CA GLU A 71 -11.65 16.72 -3.82
C GLU A 71 -10.50 17.17 -2.90
N ASP A 72 -10.37 18.49 -2.72
CA ASP A 72 -9.42 19.05 -1.77
C ASP A 72 -9.69 18.50 -0.35
N GLY A 73 -8.65 17.98 0.30
CA GLY A 73 -8.76 17.35 1.62
C GLY A 73 -8.99 15.84 1.61
N GLU A 74 -9.24 15.22 0.45
CA GLU A 74 -9.31 13.76 0.34
C GLU A 74 -7.91 13.12 0.22
N TYR A 75 -7.80 11.86 0.62
CA TYR A 75 -6.59 11.06 0.43
C TYR A 75 -6.74 10.18 -0.80
N ARG A 76 -5.77 10.27 -1.72
CA ARG A 76 -5.66 9.40 -2.89
C ARG A 76 -4.59 8.35 -2.66
N THR A 77 -4.91 7.09 -2.88
CA THR A 77 -3.89 6.02 -2.96
C THR A 77 -3.02 6.25 -4.19
N THR A 78 -1.74 6.53 -3.96
CA THR A 78 -0.72 6.75 -4.99
C THR A 78 0.00 5.46 -5.37
N SER A 79 0.08 4.50 -4.45
CA SER A 79 0.71 3.19 -4.69
C SER A 79 0.12 2.11 -3.79
N SER A 80 0.11 0.87 -4.28
CA SER A 80 -0.33 -0.33 -3.57
C SER A 80 0.64 -1.47 -3.84
N PHE A 81 1.05 -2.18 -2.79
CA PHE A 81 2.03 -3.25 -2.86
C PHE A 81 1.52 -4.50 -2.15
N ILE A 82 1.83 -5.68 -2.69
CA ILE A 82 1.59 -6.98 -2.07
C ILE A 82 2.78 -7.88 -2.40
N ASN A 83 3.56 -8.24 -1.37
CA ASN A 83 4.66 -9.18 -1.48
C ASN A 83 4.40 -10.41 -0.60
N THR A 84 4.89 -11.57 -1.04
CA THR A 84 4.81 -12.82 -0.30
C THR A 84 6.18 -13.48 -0.20
N SER A 85 6.42 -14.22 0.87
CA SER A 85 7.69 -14.93 1.09
C SER A 85 7.50 -16.25 1.82
N GLU A 86 8.16 -17.29 1.30
CA GLU A 86 8.24 -18.64 1.88
C GLU A 86 9.58 -18.91 2.58
N ASN A 87 10.50 -17.94 2.58
CA ASN A 87 11.86 -18.12 3.08
C ASN A 87 11.93 -18.07 4.61
N GLY A 88 11.21 -17.13 5.22
CA GLY A 88 11.03 -16.97 6.66
C GLY A 88 12.31 -16.92 7.49
N LEU A 89 12.14 -17.05 8.81
CA LEU A 89 13.21 -17.13 9.80
C LEU A 89 13.15 -18.42 10.60
N LEU A 90 14.32 -18.90 11.02
CA LEU A 90 14.48 -19.91 12.05
C LEU A 90 15.19 -19.29 13.25
N PHE A 91 14.57 -19.43 14.41
CA PHE A 91 15.16 -19.15 15.71
C PHE A 91 15.35 -20.47 16.44
N ASP A 92 16.60 -20.91 16.51
CA ASP A 92 16.93 -22.12 17.24
C ASP A 92 16.70 -21.96 18.74
N THR A 93 16.89 -23.04 19.48
CA THR A 93 16.77 -23.06 20.95
C THR A 93 17.67 -22.04 21.67
N ASN A 94 18.76 -21.55 21.08
CA ASN A 94 19.66 -20.60 21.72
C ASN A 94 19.41 -19.14 21.32
N SER A 95 18.39 -18.88 20.51
CA SER A 95 18.14 -17.57 19.91
C SER A 95 17.27 -16.62 20.76
N ASN A 96 17.04 -16.91 22.05
CA ASN A 96 16.29 -16.01 22.94
C ASN A 96 17.12 -14.75 23.23
N ASP A 97 16.58 -13.57 22.95
CA ASP A 97 17.26 -12.31 23.28
C ASP A 97 17.06 -11.87 24.75
N GLY A 98 16.04 -12.38 25.44
CA GLY A 98 15.72 -12.04 26.84
C GLY A 98 15.16 -10.62 27.04
N ILE A 99 14.90 -9.87 25.97
CA ILE A 99 14.51 -8.46 26.04
C ILE A 99 12.99 -8.33 25.89
N ALA A 100 12.30 -8.02 26.99
CA ALA A 100 10.83 -7.97 27.01
C ALA A 100 10.23 -6.86 26.13
N THR A 101 10.93 -5.75 25.89
CA THR A 101 10.38 -4.55 25.26
C THR A 101 11.18 -4.07 24.05
N SER A 102 10.49 -3.35 23.15
CA SER A 102 11.12 -2.60 22.07
C SER A 102 10.48 -1.22 21.97
N SER A 103 11.30 -0.22 21.63
CA SER A 103 10.86 1.16 21.41
C SER A 103 10.82 1.49 19.92
N LEU A 104 9.85 2.32 19.50
CA LEU A 104 9.88 2.90 18.15
C LEU A 104 11.20 3.67 17.95
N GLY A 105 11.72 3.66 16.72
CA GLY A 105 13.02 4.24 16.40
C GLY A 105 14.20 3.26 16.50
N GLU A 106 14.01 2.05 17.04
CA GLU A 106 15.04 1.00 17.03
C GLU A 106 15.47 0.64 15.61
N LEU A 107 16.76 0.35 15.42
CA LEU A 107 17.31 -0.02 14.11
C LEU A 107 17.24 -1.53 13.86
N LEU A 108 16.85 -1.92 12.64
CA LEU A 108 16.84 -3.31 12.18
C LEU A 108 18.25 -3.90 12.11
N VAL A 109 19.23 -3.09 11.67
CA VAL A 109 20.61 -3.53 11.48
C VAL A 109 21.51 -2.70 12.38
N THR A 110 22.21 -3.37 13.29
CA THR A 110 23.26 -2.83 14.15
C THR A 110 24.36 -3.89 14.31
N THR A 111 25.49 -3.55 14.94
CA THR A 111 26.57 -4.50 15.25
C THR A 111 26.13 -5.63 16.19
N SER A 112 25.02 -5.47 16.91
CA SER A 112 24.43 -6.50 17.78
C SER A 112 22.91 -6.42 17.71
N SER A 113 22.36 -6.57 16.51
CA SER A 113 20.91 -6.46 16.32
C SER A 113 20.19 -7.65 16.95
N LYS A 114 19.24 -7.34 17.83
CA LYS A 114 18.24 -8.31 18.33
C LYS A 114 17.20 -8.66 17.27
N TRP A 115 17.04 -7.81 16.26
CA TRP A 115 16.11 -8.01 15.16
C TRP A 115 16.77 -8.76 14.02
N LYS A 116 16.08 -9.75 13.47
CA LYS A 116 16.45 -10.41 12.22
C LYS A 116 15.46 -9.98 11.14
N GLU A 117 15.96 -9.52 9.99
CA GLU A 117 15.14 -9.25 8.82
C GLU A 117 14.46 -10.56 8.38
N LEU A 118 13.15 -10.53 8.17
CA LEU A 118 12.36 -11.74 7.94
C LEU A 118 12.73 -12.41 6.62
N SER A 119 12.78 -11.64 5.54
CA SER A 119 13.28 -12.07 4.24
C SER A 119 13.42 -10.87 3.29
N SER A 120 14.42 -10.91 2.42
CA SER A 120 14.71 -9.82 1.47
C SER A 120 13.67 -9.71 0.35
N ASP A 121 13.01 -10.81 -0.03
CA ASP A 121 11.92 -10.85 -1.02
C ASP A 121 10.61 -10.23 -0.53
N LEU A 122 10.47 -10.04 0.78
CA LEU A 122 9.32 -9.34 1.37
C LEU A 122 9.52 -7.81 1.37
N SER A 123 10.77 -7.33 1.28
CA SER A 123 11.08 -5.89 1.26
C SER A 123 10.47 -5.19 0.05
N ALA A 124 10.02 -3.94 0.23
CA ALA A 124 9.44 -3.14 -0.85
C ALA A 124 9.94 -1.70 -0.81
N LYS A 125 10.17 -1.10 -1.97
CA LYS A 125 10.47 0.32 -2.11
C LYS A 125 9.20 1.08 -2.48
N PHE A 126 9.03 2.27 -1.92
CA PHE A 126 7.93 3.17 -2.23
C PHE A 126 8.39 4.63 -2.16
N THR A 127 7.67 5.50 -2.84
CA THR A 127 7.94 6.94 -2.85
C THR A 127 6.80 7.67 -2.19
N VAL A 128 7.13 8.73 -1.46
CA VAL A 128 6.18 9.68 -0.87
C VAL A 128 6.45 11.06 -1.47
N ASP A 129 5.45 11.63 -2.12
CA ASP A 129 5.54 12.94 -2.77
C ASP A 129 4.96 14.05 -1.88
N ASP A 130 3.92 13.77 -1.07
CA ASP A 130 3.31 14.73 -0.16
C ASP A 130 3.64 14.45 1.33
N PRO A 131 4.10 15.45 2.11
CA PRO A 131 4.37 15.27 3.54
C PRO A 131 3.11 14.97 4.37
N LYS A 132 1.90 15.19 3.82
CA LYS A 132 0.63 14.73 4.38
C LYS A 132 0.20 13.44 3.69
N ASN A 133 0.62 12.34 4.28
CA ASN A 133 0.37 10.99 3.75
C ASN A 133 -0.01 10.02 4.88
N LYS A 134 -0.53 8.87 4.48
CA LYS A 134 -0.84 7.72 5.32
C LYS A 134 -0.37 6.46 4.62
N VAL A 135 0.50 5.70 5.30
CA VAL A 135 0.96 4.39 4.83
C VAL A 135 0.25 3.32 5.66
N ASN A 136 -0.74 2.66 5.06
CA ASN A 136 -1.53 1.61 5.69
C ASN A 136 -0.88 0.26 5.43
N ILE A 137 -0.49 -0.46 6.48
CA ILE A 137 0.32 -1.67 6.39
C ILE A 137 -0.43 -2.82 7.05
N MET A 138 -0.44 -3.97 6.37
CA MET A 138 -0.90 -5.26 6.87
C MET A 138 0.21 -6.29 6.64
N PHE A 139 0.72 -6.85 7.73
CA PHE A 139 1.63 -7.97 7.71
C PHE A 139 0.95 -9.19 8.35
N GLN A 140 0.97 -10.32 7.66
CA GLN A 140 0.50 -11.59 8.19
C GLN A 140 1.53 -12.68 7.93
N THR A 141 1.74 -13.59 8.87
CA THR A 141 2.68 -14.69 8.70
C THR A 141 2.27 -15.90 9.53
N GLY A 142 2.63 -17.09 9.05
CA GLY A 142 2.55 -18.30 9.85
C GLY A 142 3.70 -18.38 10.84
N VAL A 143 3.39 -18.83 12.05
CA VAL A 143 4.37 -19.08 13.11
C VAL A 143 4.26 -20.53 13.50
N GLU A 144 5.38 -21.23 13.58
CA GLU A 144 5.42 -22.63 14.02
C GLU A 144 6.46 -22.84 15.12
N SER A 145 6.07 -23.56 16.16
CA SER A 145 6.96 -24.05 17.21
C SER A 145 7.20 -25.55 17.03
N GLY A 146 8.41 -26.01 17.33
CA GLY A 146 8.71 -27.43 17.43
C GLY A 146 7.86 -28.17 18.47
N ASN A 147 7.93 -29.50 18.47
CA ASN A 147 7.22 -30.35 19.42
C ASN A 147 7.75 -30.16 20.86
N THR A 148 6.91 -29.69 21.77
CA THR A 148 7.27 -29.41 23.17
C THR A 148 7.21 -30.63 24.11
N GLY A 149 6.89 -31.82 23.58
CA GLY A 149 6.77 -33.05 24.36
C GLY A 149 5.52 -33.06 25.23
N THR A 150 5.64 -33.61 26.45
CA THR A 150 4.52 -33.77 27.41
C THR A 150 4.49 -32.72 28.51
N SER A 151 5.46 -31.81 28.55
CA SER A 151 5.55 -30.76 29.56
C SER A 151 4.37 -29.79 29.43
N ALA A 152 3.73 -29.44 30.55
CA ALA A 152 2.71 -28.40 30.60
C ALA A 152 3.33 -26.99 30.59
N ASN A 153 2.52 -25.96 30.29
CA ASN A 153 2.88 -24.54 30.36
C ASN A 153 4.11 -24.18 29.50
N GLN A 154 4.09 -24.58 28.23
CA GLN A 154 5.17 -24.38 27.27
C GLN A 154 4.82 -23.23 26.36
N ASN A 155 5.63 -22.18 26.30
CA ASN A 155 5.38 -21.09 25.37
C ASN A 155 6.65 -20.42 24.87
N ILE A 156 6.55 -19.87 23.67
CA ILE A 156 7.59 -19.04 23.07
C ILE A 156 7.00 -17.67 22.81
N LYS A 157 7.61 -16.65 23.42
CA LYS A 157 7.27 -15.24 23.18
C LYS A 157 8.15 -14.72 22.06
N PHE A 158 7.53 -14.04 21.11
CA PHE A 158 8.21 -13.46 19.95
C PHE A 158 7.58 -12.10 19.62
N MET A 159 8.25 -11.36 18.75
CA MET A 159 7.78 -10.07 18.29
C MET A 159 8.19 -9.86 16.85
N CYS A 160 7.30 -9.27 16.07
CA CYS A 160 7.61 -8.79 14.73
C CYS A 160 7.29 -7.30 14.63
N GLY A 161 8.07 -6.60 13.81
CA GLY A 161 7.96 -5.17 13.61
C GLY A 161 8.11 -4.78 12.15
N ILE A 162 7.54 -3.63 11.81
CA ILE A 162 7.68 -2.98 10.51
C ILE A 162 8.76 -1.91 10.61
N PHE A 163 9.65 -1.90 9.64
CA PHE A 163 10.76 -0.97 9.55
C PHE A 163 10.63 -0.15 8.27
N ILE A 164 10.73 1.17 8.38
CA ILE A 164 10.91 2.08 7.25
C ILE A 164 12.34 2.59 7.33
N ASP A 165 13.12 2.39 6.27
CA ASP A 165 14.54 2.73 6.20
C ASP A 165 15.37 2.14 7.35
N ASN A 166 15.08 0.89 7.69
CA ASN A 166 15.64 0.16 8.83
C ASN A 166 15.28 0.75 10.21
N VAL A 167 14.35 1.69 10.31
CA VAL A 167 13.87 2.28 11.58
C VAL A 167 12.52 1.67 11.96
N LEU A 168 12.38 1.17 13.19
CA LEU A 168 11.16 0.54 13.68
C LEU A 168 10.03 1.57 13.83
N VAL A 169 8.94 1.37 13.09
CA VAL A 169 7.77 2.28 13.08
C VAL A 169 6.50 1.63 13.65
N ALA A 170 6.45 0.29 13.69
CA ALA A 170 5.35 -0.46 14.27
C ALA A 170 5.84 -1.80 14.80
N LEU A 171 5.24 -2.31 15.87
CA LEU A 171 5.59 -3.61 16.45
C LEU A 171 4.39 -4.23 17.16
N ARG A 172 4.36 -5.56 17.22
CA ARG A 172 3.47 -6.30 18.10
C ARG A 172 4.18 -7.54 18.63
N ALA A 173 4.03 -7.79 19.92
CA ALA A 173 4.44 -9.05 20.53
C ALA A 173 3.30 -10.07 20.42
N ASP A 174 3.68 -11.34 20.36
CA ASP A 174 2.74 -12.45 20.49
C ASP A 174 3.43 -13.66 21.12
N GLN A 175 2.65 -14.69 21.36
CA GLN A 175 3.10 -15.94 21.97
C GLN A 175 2.50 -17.13 21.22
N ILE A 176 3.29 -18.19 21.09
CA ILE A 176 2.80 -19.50 20.66
C ILE A 176 2.94 -20.49 21.81
N ASP A 177 1.83 -21.14 22.15
CA ASP A 177 1.78 -22.16 23.18
C ASP A 177 2.01 -23.56 22.58
N GLY A 178 2.85 -24.34 23.23
CA GLY A 178 2.99 -25.77 22.94
C GLY A 178 1.77 -26.54 23.44
N ILE A 179 1.35 -27.56 22.68
CA ILE A 179 0.26 -28.46 23.08
C ILE A 179 0.88 -29.73 23.68
N PRO A 180 0.76 -29.96 24.99
CA PRO A 180 1.35 -31.13 25.64
C PRO A 180 0.81 -32.42 25.03
N GLY A 181 1.70 -33.35 24.67
CA GLY A 181 1.33 -34.65 24.13
C GLY A 181 0.86 -34.64 22.66
N LYS A 182 0.94 -33.50 21.95
CA LYS A 182 0.57 -33.43 20.52
C LYS A 182 1.42 -34.36 19.64
N GLY A 183 2.69 -34.56 20.01
CA GLY A 183 3.64 -35.37 19.24
C GLY A 183 4.08 -34.74 17.91
N ALA A 184 3.75 -33.47 17.68
CA ALA A 184 4.05 -32.73 16.45
C ALA A 184 4.24 -31.23 16.74
N SER A 185 4.76 -30.49 15.75
CA SER A 185 4.87 -29.03 15.81
C SER A 185 3.51 -28.34 15.98
N ASN A 186 3.50 -27.13 16.55
CA ASN A 186 2.31 -26.31 16.69
C ASN A 186 2.38 -25.05 15.83
N GLN A 187 1.24 -24.63 15.29
CA GLN A 187 1.15 -23.53 14.33
C GLN A 187 0.18 -22.46 14.84
N SER A 188 0.44 -21.21 14.49
CA SER A 188 -0.43 -20.06 14.73
C SER A 188 -0.28 -19.06 13.58
N ILE A 189 -1.22 -18.12 13.49
CA ILE A 189 -1.15 -16.99 12.56
C ILE A 189 -0.89 -15.71 13.35
N TYR A 190 0.11 -14.96 12.92
CA TYR A 190 0.43 -13.64 13.44
C TYR A 190 -0.02 -12.57 12.44
N THR A 191 -0.65 -11.50 12.94
CA THR A 191 -1.09 -10.36 12.13
C THR A 191 -0.69 -9.04 12.79
N LEU A 192 -0.15 -8.11 12.01
CA LEU A 192 0.16 -6.74 12.42
C LEU A 192 -0.45 -5.78 11.41
N ASN A 193 -1.42 -4.99 11.87
CA ASN A 193 -2.03 -3.90 11.10
C ASN A 193 -1.61 -2.56 11.72
N TYR A 194 -1.13 -1.63 10.92
CA TYR A 194 -0.70 -0.33 11.40
C TYR A 194 -0.80 0.74 10.31
N THR A 195 -1.02 1.99 10.71
CA THR A 195 -0.98 3.14 9.81
C THR A 195 0.10 4.09 10.29
N VAL A 196 1.10 4.34 9.44
CA VAL A 196 2.11 5.38 9.68
C VAL A 196 1.63 6.67 9.01
N ASN A 197 1.51 7.74 9.78
CA ASN A 197 1.11 9.05 9.26
C ASN A 197 2.34 9.89 8.98
N ASP A 198 2.23 10.78 7.98
CA ASP A 198 3.20 11.83 7.68
C ASP A 198 4.64 11.29 7.55
N VAL A 199 4.82 10.20 6.80
CA VAL A 199 6.15 9.73 6.40
C VAL A 199 6.84 10.85 5.61
N THR A 200 8.15 11.02 5.80
CA THR A 200 8.91 12.04 5.07
C THR A 200 8.78 11.88 3.56
N THR A 201 8.95 12.95 2.80
CA THR A 201 8.98 12.87 1.33
C THR A 201 10.29 12.27 0.84
N GLY A 202 10.23 11.42 -0.18
CA GLY A 202 11.39 10.74 -0.76
C GLY A 202 11.16 9.27 -1.06
N GLU A 203 12.24 8.57 -1.48
CA GLU A 203 12.25 7.12 -1.63
C GLU A 203 12.50 6.46 -0.27
N HIS A 204 11.67 5.47 0.04
CA HIS A 204 11.68 4.73 1.29
C HIS A 204 11.70 3.21 1.03
N THR A 205 12.25 2.46 1.97
CA THR A 205 12.21 0.99 1.95
C THR A 205 11.47 0.45 3.17
N LEU A 206 10.43 -0.35 2.94
CA LEU A 206 9.68 -1.05 3.96
C LEU A 206 10.18 -2.48 4.12
N LYS A 207 10.46 -2.89 5.36
CA LYS A 207 10.94 -4.22 5.75
C LYS A 207 10.18 -4.76 6.95
N VAL A 208 10.24 -6.07 7.12
CA VAL A 208 9.76 -6.76 8.31
C VAL A 208 10.94 -7.37 9.04
N GLY A 209 11.01 -7.17 10.35
CA GLY A 209 11.97 -7.84 11.21
C GLY A 209 11.27 -8.55 12.35
N CYS A 210 11.79 -9.70 12.78
CA CYS A 210 11.27 -10.44 13.92
C CYS A 210 12.38 -10.80 14.90
N ARG A 211 12.00 -11.10 16.13
CA ARG A 211 12.89 -11.57 17.19
C ARG A 211 12.19 -12.56 18.11
N ARG A 212 12.97 -13.47 18.68
CA ARG A 212 12.54 -14.43 19.70
C ARG A 212 12.91 -13.88 21.08
N ILE A 213 11.91 -13.66 21.93
CA ILE A 213 12.08 -13.00 23.24
C ILE A 213 12.54 -14.01 24.29
N SER A 214 11.71 -15.01 24.54
CA SER A 214 11.92 -15.95 25.64
C SER A 214 11.11 -17.22 25.43
N THR A 215 11.51 -18.29 26.11
CA THR A 215 10.75 -19.54 26.15
C THR A 215 10.54 -19.97 27.60
N SER A 216 9.35 -20.49 27.90
CA SER A 216 9.09 -21.19 29.15
C SER A 216 9.11 -22.70 28.92
N GLY A 217 9.79 -23.44 29.81
CA GLY A 217 9.87 -24.90 29.78
C GLY A 217 10.86 -25.48 28.76
N THR A 218 10.45 -26.56 28.07
CA THR A 218 11.13 -27.21 26.95
C THR A 218 11.43 -26.18 25.86
N ASN A 219 12.71 -25.95 25.65
CA ASN A 219 13.18 -25.06 24.63
C ASN A 219 13.18 -25.78 23.27
N VAL A 220 12.36 -25.30 22.33
CA VAL A 220 12.23 -25.85 20.97
C VAL A 220 12.45 -24.77 19.92
N ASP A 221 12.67 -25.15 18.67
CA ASP A 221 12.83 -24.19 17.59
C ASP A 221 11.53 -23.42 17.33
N LEU A 222 11.67 -22.16 16.92
CA LEU A 222 10.60 -21.29 16.45
C LEU A 222 10.90 -20.90 15.01
N VAL A 223 9.94 -21.05 14.12
CA VAL A 223 10.01 -20.53 12.75
C VAL A 223 8.89 -19.54 12.49
N ILE A 224 9.18 -18.53 11.68
CA ILE A 224 8.23 -17.48 11.28
C ILE A 224 8.30 -17.36 9.76
N GLY A 225 7.19 -17.46 9.06
CA GLY A 225 7.13 -17.32 7.59
C GLY A 225 7.54 -18.56 6.80
N ARG A 226 7.73 -19.71 7.47
CA ARG A 226 8.14 -20.99 6.88
C ARG A 226 7.78 -22.15 7.82
N ALA A 227 7.83 -23.38 7.32
CA ALA A 227 7.76 -24.58 8.15
C ALA A 227 9.14 -24.98 8.71
N LEU A 228 9.15 -25.63 9.87
CA LEU A 228 10.35 -26.24 10.46
C LEU A 228 10.76 -27.47 9.64
N ASN A 229 9.78 -28.34 9.35
CA ASN A 229 9.93 -29.49 8.47
C ASN A 229 8.71 -29.57 7.55
N ALA A 230 8.92 -29.47 6.23
CA ALA A 230 7.83 -29.52 5.27
C ALA A 230 7.19 -30.93 5.23
N SER A 231 5.86 -30.96 5.26
CA SER A 231 5.02 -32.16 5.21
C SER A 231 3.69 -31.85 4.49
N ALA A 232 2.82 -32.86 4.37
CA ALA A 232 1.45 -32.64 3.90
C ALA A 232 0.56 -31.85 4.90
N VAL A 233 0.96 -31.77 6.17
CA VAL A 233 0.21 -31.08 7.24
C VAL A 233 0.68 -29.64 7.42
N THR A 234 1.96 -29.37 7.18
CA THR A 234 2.52 -28.02 7.26
C THR A 234 3.68 -27.85 6.29
N ASN A 235 3.67 -26.77 5.52
CA ASN A 235 4.68 -26.45 4.51
C ASN A 235 4.83 -24.92 4.40
N ASN A 236 5.84 -24.48 3.65
CA ASN A 236 6.16 -23.06 3.56
C ASN A 236 5.02 -22.24 2.93
N PHE A 237 4.33 -22.76 1.91
CA PHE A 237 3.18 -22.08 1.31
C PHE A 237 2.07 -21.78 2.32
N MET A 238 1.77 -22.71 3.23
CA MET A 238 0.76 -22.51 4.28
C MET A 238 1.18 -21.50 5.35
N LEU A 239 2.48 -21.45 5.68
CA LEU A 239 3.02 -20.55 6.70
C LEU A 239 3.65 -19.27 6.14
N GLN A 240 3.52 -19.04 4.83
CA GLN A 240 4.18 -17.94 4.14
C GLN A 240 3.81 -16.59 4.75
N SER A 241 4.72 -15.65 4.58
CA SER A 241 4.51 -14.27 4.98
C SER A 241 3.87 -13.49 3.85
N VAL A 242 2.93 -12.60 4.20
CA VAL A 242 2.26 -11.66 3.29
C VAL A 242 2.44 -10.27 3.87
N LEU A 243 2.98 -9.37 3.07
CA LEU A 243 3.08 -7.95 3.38
C LEU A 243 2.30 -7.18 2.32
N LYS A 244 1.25 -6.50 2.76
CA LYS A 244 0.48 -5.56 1.96
C LYS A 244 0.62 -4.17 2.53
N PHE A 245 0.77 -3.17 1.68
CA PHE A 245 0.61 -1.79 2.12
C PHE A 245 0.16 -0.86 0.99
N ASP A 246 -0.54 0.19 1.40
CA ASP A 246 -1.06 1.25 0.53
C ASP A 246 -0.48 2.59 0.99
N VAL A 247 0.02 3.37 0.04
CA VAL A 247 0.47 4.75 0.26
C VAL A 247 -0.64 5.68 -0.21
N SER A 248 -1.18 6.48 0.69
CA SER A 248 -2.22 7.46 0.39
C SER A 248 -1.73 8.85 0.72
N GLU A 249 -1.91 9.79 -0.21
CA GLU A 249 -1.43 11.17 -0.09
C GLU A 249 -2.59 12.15 -0.17
N LEU A 250 -2.46 13.26 0.56
CA LEU A 250 -3.45 14.33 0.58
C LEU A 250 -3.52 15.01 -0.79
N VAL A 251 -4.72 15.09 -1.35
CA VAL A 251 -4.96 15.82 -2.58
C VAL A 251 -5.04 17.31 -2.27
N LYS A 252 -4.20 18.08 -2.96
CA LYS A 252 -4.19 19.54 -2.96
C LYS A 252 -4.64 20.03 -4.32
N VAL A 253 -5.77 20.74 -4.36
CA VAL A 253 -6.20 21.43 -5.58
C VAL A 253 -5.62 22.83 -5.55
N THR A 254 -4.47 23.03 -6.18
CA THR A 254 -3.95 24.39 -6.40
C THR A 254 -4.78 25.06 -7.49
N ARG A 255 -5.50 26.12 -7.12
CA ARG A 255 -6.15 27.03 -8.08
C ARG A 255 -5.13 27.87 -8.83
#